data_AF-A0A1W9VMR1-F1
#
_entry.id   AF-A0A1W9VMR1-F1
#
_cell.length_a   1.000
_cell.length_b   1.000
_cell.length_c   1.000
_cell.angle_alpha   90.00
_cell.angle_beta   90.00
_cell.angle_gamma   90.00
#
_symmetry.space_group_name_H-M   'P 1'
#
loop_
_entity.id
_entity.type
_entity.pdbx_description
1 polymer ?
#
loop_
_entity_poly.entity_id
_entity_poly.type
_entity_poly.pdbx_seq_one_letter_code
_entity_poly.pdbx_strand_id
1 'polypeptide(L)'
;MNIFTKIFGTEQNEKDTLVNSVETQDMIDGIVELSDTSVKDVYVPRIDVIFLSEGVTLNEILNIMEESGHSRFPVYRDTLDEIVGILYIKDLLIYIHKLVNENDFNITDVMRKAYFVPESKKLDSLLREFKRLHVHIAIAVDEYGGISGIVSMEDIIEEIVGDIQDEFDNETEDIVKIDDNAWLCDARTDIDEINDKLELEIEVNDIETIGGYVFNLIGDIPVKFEKIETSELTIIITEVDGHKIKRVKLVKKDV
;
A
#
# COMPACT_ATOMS: atom_id res chain seq x y z
N MET A 1 8.00 46.09 -22.80
CA MET A 1 8.92 45.18 -22.10
C MET A 1 8.50 45.19 -20.64
N ASN A 2 7.74 44.17 -20.22
CA ASN A 2 6.91 44.24 -19.02
C ASN A 2 7.72 43.91 -17.76
N ILE A 3 7.46 44.66 -16.69
CA ILE A 3 8.12 44.58 -15.37
C ILE A 3 7.92 43.18 -14.72
N PHE A 4 6.88 42.45 -15.14
CA PHE A 4 6.58 41.08 -14.71
C PHE A 4 7.66 40.05 -15.07
N THR A 5 8.34 40.17 -16.21
CA THR A 5 9.35 39.19 -16.66
C THR A 5 10.67 39.27 -15.89
N LYS A 6 10.80 40.27 -14.99
CA LYS A 6 12.01 40.51 -14.19
C LYS A 6 11.88 40.06 -12.73
N ILE A 7 10.66 39.72 -12.28
CA ILE A 7 10.35 39.35 -10.89
C ILE A 7 10.21 37.82 -10.75
N PHE A 8 9.68 37.15 -11.78
CA PHE A 8 9.56 35.69 -11.83
C PHE A 8 10.62 35.16 -12.79
N GLY A 9 11.76 34.78 -12.22
CA GLY A 9 12.90 34.26 -12.96
C GLY A 9 12.51 33.08 -13.85
N THR A 10 13.05 33.09 -15.06
CA THR A 10 12.94 32.05 -16.08
C THR A 10 13.36 30.65 -15.61
N GLU A 11 14.07 30.52 -14.48
CA GLU A 11 14.51 29.24 -13.92
C GLU A 11 13.40 28.43 -13.23
N GLN A 12 12.34 29.07 -12.69
CA GLN A 12 11.25 28.35 -12.03
C GLN A 12 10.34 27.61 -13.03
N ASN A 13 10.07 28.21 -14.20
CA ASN A 13 9.24 27.61 -15.24
C ASN A 13 9.91 26.41 -15.92
N GLU A 14 11.23 26.44 -16.11
CA GLU A 14 11.95 25.30 -16.72
C GLU A 14 12.00 24.10 -15.77
N LYS A 15 12.24 24.34 -14.48
CA LYS A 15 12.20 23.27 -13.46
C LYS A 15 10.81 22.66 -13.32
N ASP A 16 9.74 23.46 -13.24
CA ASP A 16 8.38 22.93 -13.17
C ASP A 16 8.00 22.15 -14.45
N THR A 17 8.45 22.60 -15.63
CA THR A 17 8.19 21.87 -16.88
C THR A 17 8.96 20.55 -16.95
N LEU A 18 10.20 20.53 -16.45
CA LEU A 18 11.04 19.33 -16.40
C LEU A 18 10.53 18.31 -15.38
N VAL A 19 10.16 18.75 -14.17
CA VAL A 19 9.58 17.89 -13.12
C VAL A 19 8.28 17.25 -13.60
N ASN A 20 7.36 18.05 -14.17
CA ASN A 20 6.14 17.53 -14.79
C ASN A 20 6.42 16.50 -15.90
N SER A 21 7.51 16.66 -16.65
CA SER A 21 7.85 15.74 -17.74
C SER A 21 8.40 14.40 -17.25
N VAL A 22 9.08 14.37 -16.10
CA VAL A 22 9.59 13.14 -15.48
C VAL A 22 8.45 12.38 -14.82
N GLU A 23 7.65 13.03 -13.96
CA GLU A 23 6.47 12.40 -13.32
C GLU A 23 5.47 11.86 -14.36
N THR A 24 5.26 12.60 -15.46
CA THR A 24 4.40 12.12 -16.56
C THR A 24 5.01 10.88 -17.24
N GLN A 25 6.33 10.82 -17.37
CA GLN A 25 7.02 9.67 -17.96
C GLN A 25 6.89 8.45 -17.05
N ASP A 26 7.10 8.63 -15.75
CA ASP A 26 6.96 7.56 -14.75
C ASP A 26 5.52 7.00 -14.74
N MET A 27 4.52 7.88 -14.80
CA MET A 27 3.11 7.43 -14.93
C MET A 27 2.82 6.69 -16.22
N ILE A 28 3.46 7.07 -17.34
CA ILE A 28 3.32 6.35 -18.60
C ILE A 28 3.94 4.96 -18.49
N ASP A 29 5.10 4.86 -17.86
CA ASP A 29 5.82 3.60 -17.68
C ASP A 29 5.03 2.66 -16.75
N GLY A 30 4.49 3.15 -15.63
CA GLY A 30 3.60 2.37 -14.76
C GLY A 30 2.34 1.86 -15.49
N ILE A 31 1.75 2.65 -16.40
CA ILE A 31 0.63 2.18 -17.25
C ILE A 31 1.04 1.03 -18.16
N VAL A 32 2.26 1.05 -18.71
CA VAL A 32 2.78 -0.02 -19.55
C VAL A 32 3.00 -1.28 -18.71
N GLU A 33 3.59 -1.13 -17.52
CA GLU A 33 3.89 -2.22 -16.59
C GLU A 33 2.64 -2.94 -16.08
N LEU A 34 1.51 -2.25 -15.90
CA LEU A 34 0.24 -2.87 -15.50
C LEU A 34 -0.20 -4.06 -16.38
N SER A 35 0.25 -4.10 -17.64
CA SER A 35 -0.04 -5.22 -18.54
C SER A 35 0.75 -6.49 -18.23
N ASP A 36 1.89 -6.32 -17.56
CA ASP A 36 2.79 -7.37 -17.09
C ASP A 36 2.68 -7.64 -15.59
N THR A 37 2.15 -6.71 -14.79
CA THR A 37 1.86 -6.91 -13.36
C THR A 37 0.59 -7.73 -13.15
N SER A 38 0.63 -8.68 -12.23
CA SER A 38 -0.49 -9.53 -11.83
C SER A 38 -1.03 -9.20 -10.44
N VAL A 39 -2.25 -9.63 -10.14
CA VAL A 39 -2.90 -9.40 -8.83
C VAL A 39 -2.04 -9.89 -7.67
N LYS A 40 -1.33 -11.01 -7.82
CA LYS A 40 -0.43 -11.53 -6.79
C LYS A 40 0.74 -10.62 -6.42
N ASP A 41 1.12 -9.72 -7.32
CA ASP A 41 2.26 -8.84 -7.11
C ASP A 41 1.88 -7.65 -6.22
N VAL A 42 0.58 -7.32 -6.13
CA VAL A 42 0.08 -6.10 -5.48
C VAL A 42 -0.99 -6.32 -4.41
N TYR A 43 -1.60 -7.51 -4.32
CA TYR A 43 -2.69 -7.72 -3.37
C TYR A 43 -2.23 -7.44 -1.92
N VAL A 44 -3.18 -7.13 -1.05
CA VAL A 44 -3.00 -7.23 0.41
C VAL A 44 -3.12 -8.71 0.79
N PRO A 45 -2.04 -9.34 1.32
CA PRO A 45 -2.04 -10.76 1.63
C PRO A 45 -3.11 -11.10 2.66
N ARG A 46 -3.70 -12.29 2.59
CA ARG A 46 -4.77 -12.74 3.51
C ARG A 46 -4.45 -12.51 4.98
N ILE A 47 -3.19 -12.65 5.38
CA ILE A 47 -2.77 -12.47 6.78
C ILE A 47 -2.84 -11.01 7.25
N ASP A 48 -2.78 -10.05 6.33
CA ASP A 48 -2.88 -8.61 6.56
C ASP A 48 -4.31 -8.09 6.39
N VAL A 49 -5.24 -8.91 5.90
CA VAL A 49 -6.62 -8.49 5.65
C VAL A 49 -7.44 -8.55 6.94
N ILE A 50 -8.11 -7.43 7.25
CA ILE A 50 -9.10 -7.37 8.33
C ILE A 50 -10.43 -7.90 7.81
N PHE A 51 -10.82 -9.07 8.30
CA PHE A 51 -12.08 -9.75 7.96
C PHE A 51 -13.16 -9.51 9.02
N LEU A 52 -14.42 -9.42 8.58
CA LEU A 52 -15.58 -9.38 9.46
C LEU A 52 -16.32 -10.72 9.43
N SER A 53 -16.71 -11.22 10.60
CA SER A 53 -17.59 -12.39 10.69
C SER A 53 -19.02 -12.01 10.28
N GLU A 54 -19.77 -12.92 9.64
CA GLU A 54 -21.21 -12.75 9.36
C GLU A 54 -22.02 -12.47 10.64
N GLY A 55 -21.54 -12.95 11.80
CA GLY A 55 -22.16 -12.71 13.11
C GLY A 55 -21.68 -11.47 13.86
N VAL A 56 -20.89 -10.59 13.22
CA VAL A 56 -20.32 -9.41 13.88
C VAL A 56 -21.41 -8.42 14.28
N THR A 57 -21.27 -7.81 15.46
CA THR A 57 -22.19 -6.79 15.95
C THR A 57 -21.84 -5.41 15.39
N LEU A 58 -22.82 -4.50 15.39
CA LEU A 58 -22.61 -3.13 14.93
C LEU A 58 -21.47 -2.42 15.69
N ASN A 59 -21.42 -2.57 17.02
CA ASN A 59 -20.39 -1.95 17.85
C ASN A 59 -18.99 -2.47 17.56
N GLU A 60 -18.84 -3.78 17.28
CA GLU A 60 -17.54 -4.35 16.87
C GLU A 60 -17.08 -3.77 15.54
N ILE A 61 -17.98 -3.62 14.55
CA ILE A 61 -17.63 -2.99 13.27
C ILE A 61 -17.17 -1.54 13.48
N LEU A 62 -17.87 -0.77 14.31
CA LEU A 62 -17.52 0.63 14.58
C LEU A 62 -16.13 0.75 15.23
N ASN A 63 -15.79 -0.13 16.18
CA ASN A 63 -14.46 -0.17 16.77
C ASN A 63 -13.38 -0.51 15.73
N ILE A 64 -13.61 -1.54 14.91
CA ILE A 64 -12.68 -1.94 13.84
C ILE A 64 -12.47 -0.80 12.84
N MET A 65 -13.55 -0.10 12.50
CA MET A 65 -13.50 1.06 11.60
C MET A 65 -12.66 2.21 12.18
N GLU A 66 -12.81 2.50 13.47
CA GLU A 66 -12.04 3.54 14.15
C GLU A 66 -10.54 3.20 14.22
N GLU A 67 -10.21 1.93 14.47
CA GLU A 67 -8.82 1.47 14.60
C GLU A 67 -8.10 1.35 13.24
N SER A 68 -8.78 0.84 12.21
CA SER A 68 -8.14 0.52 10.92
C SER A 68 -8.25 1.63 9.87
N GLY A 69 -9.25 2.50 9.96
CA GLY A 69 -9.52 3.53 8.94
C GLY A 69 -9.96 2.99 7.57
N HIS A 70 -10.17 1.67 7.42
CA HIS A 70 -10.51 1.09 6.12
C HIS A 70 -11.97 1.35 5.70
N SER A 71 -12.18 1.50 4.39
CA SER A 71 -13.51 1.79 3.83
C SER A 71 -14.33 0.55 3.46
N ARG A 72 -13.68 -0.61 3.35
CA ARG A 72 -14.28 -1.85 2.82
C ARG A 72 -13.70 -3.06 3.54
N PHE A 73 -14.57 -4.00 3.93
CA PHE A 73 -14.18 -5.18 4.68
C PHE A 73 -14.79 -6.45 4.08
N PRO A 74 -14.00 -7.48 3.76
CA PRO A 74 -14.55 -8.78 3.40
C PRO A 74 -15.30 -9.41 4.57
N VAL A 75 -16.46 -10.01 4.28
CA VAL A 75 -17.31 -10.68 5.27
C VAL A 75 -17.24 -12.18 5.03
N TYR A 76 -16.90 -12.95 6.06
CA TYR A 76 -16.80 -14.41 5.98
C TYR A 76 -17.87 -15.12 6.83
N ARG A 77 -18.19 -16.36 6.46
CA ARG A 77 -19.00 -17.27 7.26
C ARG A 77 -18.16 -18.46 7.68
N ASP A 78 -18.19 -18.84 8.95
CA ASP A 78 -17.50 -20.00 9.55
C ASP A 78 -15.95 -20.03 9.43
N THR A 79 -15.40 -19.84 8.23
CA THR A 79 -13.97 -19.85 7.92
C THR A 79 -13.61 -18.68 7.00
N LEU A 80 -12.35 -18.23 7.04
CA LEU A 80 -11.85 -17.17 6.17
C LEU A 80 -11.82 -17.54 4.67
N ASP A 81 -12.01 -18.82 4.34
CA ASP A 81 -12.12 -19.29 2.95
C ASP A 81 -13.54 -19.16 2.38
N GLU A 82 -14.55 -18.91 3.23
CA GLU A 82 -15.94 -18.71 2.81
C GLU A 82 -16.32 -17.23 2.91
N ILE A 83 -15.89 -16.43 1.93
CA ILE A 83 -16.28 -15.03 1.82
C ILE A 83 -17.69 -14.92 1.22
N VAL A 84 -18.62 -14.36 1.99
CA VAL A 84 -20.04 -14.24 1.64
C VAL A 84 -20.40 -12.85 1.11
N GLY A 85 -19.55 -11.85 1.35
CA GLY A 85 -19.80 -10.49 0.88
C GLY A 85 -18.68 -9.51 1.21
N ILE A 86 -18.94 -8.24 0.93
CA ILE A 86 -18.06 -7.12 1.27
C ILE A 86 -18.91 -6.03 1.89
N LEU A 87 -18.56 -5.62 3.11
CA LEU A 87 -19.17 -4.49 3.77
C LEU A 87 -18.51 -3.20 3.27
N TYR A 88 -19.32 -2.27 2.80
CA TYR A 88 -18.88 -0.92 2.47
C TYR A 88 -19.32 0.01 3.61
N ILE A 89 -18.37 0.70 4.21
CA ILE A 89 -18.66 1.61 5.34
C ILE A 89 -19.66 2.68 4.97
N LYS A 90 -19.58 3.24 3.75
CA LYS A 90 -20.57 4.23 3.28
C LYS A 90 -22.00 3.69 3.27
N ASP A 91 -22.18 2.40 2.97
CA ASP A 91 -23.50 1.77 2.94
C ASP A 91 -23.98 1.47 4.36
N LEU A 92 -23.05 1.06 5.24
CA LEU A 92 -23.29 0.91 6.67
C LEU A 92 -23.80 2.22 7.28
N LEU A 93 -23.17 3.36 7.00
CA LEU A 93 -23.61 4.67 7.52
C LEU A 93 -25.05 5.00 7.09
N ILE A 94 -25.41 4.74 5.83
CA ILE A 94 -26.78 4.93 5.32
C ILE A 94 -27.75 3.96 6.00
N TYR A 95 -27.31 2.74 6.30
CA TYR A 95 -28.10 1.71 6.97
C TYR A 95 -28.37 2.07 8.44
N ILE A 96 -27.34 2.47 9.19
CA ILE A 96 -27.45 2.93 10.59
C ILE A 96 -28.44 4.07 10.71
N HIS A 97 -28.42 5.03 9.78
CA HIS A 97 -29.37 6.15 9.81
C HIS A 97 -30.84 5.71 9.71
N LYS A 98 -31.11 4.52 9.15
CA LYS A 98 -32.46 3.94 9.00
C LYS A 98 -32.81 2.96 10.12
N LEU A 99 -31.85 2.52 10.91
CA LEU A 99 -32.07 1.58 12.01
C LEU A 99 -32.87 2.26 13.13
N VAL A 100 -33.90 1.56 13.61
CA VAL A 100 -34.70 2.00 14.76
C VAL A 100 -34.08 1.52 16.07
N ASN A 101 -33.43 0.37 16.06
CA ASN A 101 -32.71 -0.22 17.19
C ASN A 101 -31.41 -0.88 16.68
N GLU A 102 -30.31 -0.69 17.38
CA GLU A 102 -29.00 -1.26 17.03
C GLU A 102 -29.01 -2.80 17.06
N ASN A 103 -29.87 -3.41 17.89
CA ASN A 103 -30.00 -4.87 17.97
C ASN A 103 -30.65 -5.51 16.73
N ASP A 104 -31.26 -4.70 15.85
CA ASP A 104 -31.82 -5.17 14.58
C ASP A 104 -30.76 -5.19 13.46
N PHE A 105 -29.51 -4.86 13.77
CA PHE A 105 -28.43 -4.89 12.80
C PHE A 105 -28.13 -6.32 12.34
N ASN A 106 -28.08 -6.51 11.02
CA ASN A 106 -27.54 -7.69 10.40
C ASN A 106 -26.69 -7.28 9.20
N ILE A 107 -25.42 -7.71 9.19
CA ILE A 107 -24.46 -7.37 8.13
C ILE A 107 -24.92 -7.88 6.76
N THR A 108 -25.69 -8.98 6.71
CA THR A 108 -26.18 -9.56 5.45
C THR A 108 -27.13 -8.63 4.69
N ASP A 109 -27.78 -7.69 5.39
CA ASP A 109 -28.75 -6.77 4.81
C ASP A 109 -28.10 -5.55 4.15
N VAL A 110 -26.81 -5.32 4.40
CA VAL A 110 -26.06 -4.15 3.92
C VAL A 110 -24.81 -4.51 3.11
N MET A 111 -24.27 -5.73 3.28
CA MET A 111 -23.11 -6.17 2.50
C MET A 111 -23.43 -6.32 1.01
N ARG A 112 -22.42 -6.09 0.17
CA ARG A 112 -22.50 -6.33 -1.27
C ARG A 112 -21.92 -7.70 -1.61
N LYS A 113 -22.30 -8.24 -2.77
CA LYS A 113 -21.72 -9.47 -3.30
C LYS A 113 -20.22 -9.28 -3.54
N ALA A 114 -19.40 -10.22 -3.04
CA ALA A 114 -17.98 -10.24 -3.29
C ALA A 114 -17.66 -10.52 -4.78
N TYR A 115 -16.62 -9.85 -5.28
CA TYR A 115 -16.09 -10.08 -6.62
C TYR A 115 -14.79 -10.84 -6.52
N PHE A 116 -14.69 -11.99 -7.19
CA PHE A 116 -13.53 -12.88 -7.08
C PHE A 116 -12.71 -12.85 -8.37
N VAL A 117 -11.39 -12.84 -8.22
CA VAL A 117 -10.43 -12.84 -9.34
C VAL A 117 -9.27 -13.78 -9.03
N PRO A 118 -8.74 -14.50 -10.04
CA PRO A 118 -7.53 -15.30 -9.83
C PRO A 118 -6.33 -14.38 -9.58
N GLU A 119 -5.43 -14.80 -8.71
CA GLU A 119 -4.21 -14.03 -8.39
C GLU A 119 -3.28 -13.84 -9.61
N SER A 120 -3.38 -14.70 -10.61
CA SER A 120 -2.65 -14.60 -11.87
C SER A 120 -3.22 -13.55 -12.84
N LYS A 121 -4.32 -12.88 -12.51
CA LYS A 121 -4.98 -11.91 -13.40
C LYS A 121 -4.12 -10.66 -13.57
N LYS A 122 -4.02 -10.14 -14.80
CA LYS A 122 -3.31 -8.88 -15.08
C LYS A 122 -4.07 -7.65 -14.59
N LEU A 123 -3.35 -6.68 -14.06
CA LEU A 123 -3.93 -5.48 -13.45
C LEU A 123 -4.63 -4.58 -14.48
N ASP A 124 -4.10 -4.47 -15.70
CA ASP A 124 -4.73 -3.73 -16.79
C ASP A 124 -6.17 -4.25 -17.09
N SER A 125 -6.35 -5.56 -17.06
CA SER A 125 -7.63 -6.23 -17.24
C SER A 125 -8.53 -6.05 -16.03
N LEU A 126 -7.97 -6.16 -14.82
CA LEU A 126 -8.73 -5.95 -13.59
C LEU A 126 -9.25 -4.51 -13.49
N LEU A 127 -8.43 -3.52 -13.82
CA LEU A 127 -8.80 -2.10 -13.83
C LEU A 127 -9.99 -1.84 -14.79
N ARG A 128 -9.96 -2.45 -15.98
CA ARG A 128 -11.08 -2.36 -16.95
C ARG A 128 -12.36 -2.98 -16.38
N GLU A 129 -12.25 -4.09 -15.66
CA GLU A 129 -13.39 -4.74 -15.03
C GLU A 129 -13.96 -3.94 -13.86
N PHE A 130 -13.09 -3.39 -13.00
CA PHE A 130 -13.47 -2.49 -11.92
C PHE A 130 -14.27 -1.29 -12.44
N LYS A 131 -13.77 -0.63 -13.50
CA LYS A 131 -14.46 0.47 -14.19
C LYS A 131 -15.82 0.04 -14.75
N ARG A 132 -15.88 -1.12 -15.41
CA ARG A 132 -17.11 -1.63 -16.06
C ARG A 132 -18.17 -2.08 -15.06
N LEU A 133 -17.76 -2.73 -13.96
CA LEU A 133 -18.65 -3.31 -12.97
C LEU A 133 -18.95 -2.36 -11.80
N HIS A 134 -18.29 -1.20 -11.75
CA HIS A 134 -18.35 -0.25 -10.64
C HIS A 134 -18.02 -0.92 -9.28
N VAL A 135 -17.01 -1.79 -9.29
CA VAL A 135 -16.44 -2.40 -8.10
C VAL A 135 -15.06 -1.80 -7.83
N HIS A 136 -14.67 -1.73 -6.57
CA HIS A 136 -13.43 -1.08 -6.11
C HIS A 136 -12.54 -2.02 -5.28
N ILE A 137 -12.97 -3.25 -5.10
CA ILE A 137 -12.26 -4.26 -4.33
C ILE A 137 -12.66 -5.63 -4.87
N ALA A 138 -11.70 -6.53 -4.95
CA ALA A 138 -11.89 -7.93 -5.28
C ALA A 138 -11.17 -8.82 -4.27
N ILE A 139 -11.67 -10.03 -4.14
CA ILE A 139 -11.04 -11.11 -3.38
C ILE A 139 -10.16 -11.90 -4.36
N ALA A 140 -8.86 -11.97 -4.07
CA ALA A 140 -7.92 -12.77 -4.83
C ALA A 140 -8.00 -14.24 -4.39
N VAL A 141 -8.07 -15.15 -5.36
CA VAL A 141 -8.12 -16.60 -5.12
C VAL A 141 -6.97 -17.34 -5.81
N ASP A 142 -6.48 -18.37 -5.13
CA ASP A 142 -5.48 -19.31 -5.65
C ASP A 142 -6.13 -20.37 -6.56
N GLU A 143 -5.31 -21.27 -7.13
CA GLU A 143 -5.77 -22.33 -8.03
C GLU A 143 -6.58 -23.44 -7.34
N TYR A 144 -6.53 -23.50 -6.00
CA TYR A 144 -7.25 -24.46 -5.18
C TYR A 144 -8.58 -23.87 -4.66
N GLY A 145 -8.85 -22.60 -4.94
CA GLY A 145 -10.03 -21.87 -4.48
C GLY A 145 -9.88 -21.30 -3.06
N GLY A 146 -8.67 -21.31 -2.50
CA GLY A 146 -8.33 -20.63 -1.27
C GLY A 146 -8.24 -19.12 -1.48
N ILE A 147 -8.47 -18.36 -0.41
CA ILE A 147 -8.34 -16.89 -0.43
C ILE A 147 -6.87 -16.51 -0.28
N SER A 148 -6.30 -15.85 -1.28
CA SER A 148 -4.92 -15.32 -1.25
C SER A 148 -4.86 -13.96 -0.59
N GLY A 149 -5.89 -13.12 -0.76
CA GLY A 149 -5.89 -11.74 -0.29
C GLY A 149 -7.01 -10.89 -0.88
N ILE A 150 -6.83 -9.57 -0.84
CA ILE A 150 -7.72 -8.60 -1.51
C ILE A 150 -6.91 -7.65 -2.39
N VAL A 151 -7.53 -7.16 -3.45
CA VAL A 151 -6.95 -6.12 -4.31
C VAL A 151 -7.99 -5.02 -4.52
N SER A 152 -7.57 -3.78 -4.34
CA SER A 152 -8.38 -2.58 -4.43
C SER A 152 -8.12 -1.82 -5.73
N MET A 153 -8.99 -0.88 -6.07
CA MET A 153 -8.76 -0.01 -7.23
C MET A 153 -7.59 0.93 -6.94
N GLU A 154 -7.47 1.32 -5.68
CA GLU A 154 -6.46 2.18 -5.14
C GLU A 154 -5.06 1.53 -5.32
N ASP A 155 -4.92 0.23 -5.02
CA ASP A 155 -3.67 -0.53 -5.23
C ASP A 155 -3.23 -0.50 -6.71
N ILE A 156 -4.17 -0.64 -7.65
CA ILE A 156 -3.86 -0.62 -9.09
C ILE A 156 -3.46 0.79 -9.57
N ILE A 157 -4.00 1.84 -8.94
CA ILE A 157 -3.66 3.22 -9.28
C ILE A 157 -2.29 3.58 -8.70
N GLU A 158 -1.94 3.06 -7.52
CA GLU A 158 -0.61 3.22 -6.91
C GLU A 158 0.49 2.72 -7.85
N GLU A 159 0.29 1.59 -8.53
CA GLU A 159 1.25 1.08 -9.54
C GLU A 159 1.45 2.00 -10.75
N ILE A 160 0.48 2.89 -11.04
CA ILE A 160 0.63 3.88 -12.12
C ILE A 160 1.26 5.16 -11.57
N VAL A 161 0.77 5.64 -10.43
CA VAL A 161 1.04 6.99 -9.95
C VAL A 161 2.28 7.02 -9.04
N GLY A 162 2.68 5.88 -8.49
CA GLY A 162 3.51 5.83 -7.29
C GLY A 162 2.69 6.29 -6.07
N ASP A 163 3.38 6.64 -4.99
CA ASP A 163 2.73 7.22 -3.82
C ASP A 163 1.95 8.48 -4.16
N ILE A 164 0.64 8.45 -3.95
CA ILE A 164 -0.17 9.66 -3.93
C ILE A 164 0.16 10.39 -2.63
N GLN A 165 1.08 11.36 -2.70
CA GLN A 165 1.37 12.27 -1.59
C GLN A 165 0.07 12.97 -1.16
N ASP A 166 -0.33 12.77 0.10
CA ASP A 166 -1.53 13.41 0.65
C ASP A 166 -1.30 14.93 0.79
N GLU A 167 -2.36 15.73 0.80
CA GLU A 167 -2.29 17.19 1.00
C GLU A 167 -1.71 17.58 2.38
N PHE A 168 -1.51 16.59 3.25
CA PHE A 168 -0.90 16.69 4.58
C PHE A 168 0.50 16.07 4.67
N ASP A 169 1.00 15.43 3.61
CA ASP A 169 2.38 14.96 3.53
C ASP A 169 3.29 16.15 3.25
N ASN A 170 3.83 16.73 4.31
CA ASN A 170 5.03 17.56 4.17
C ASN A 170 6.15 16.63 3.70
N GLU A 171 6.58 16.75 2.44
CA GLU A 171 7.84 16.24 1.86
C GLU A 171 8.62 15.31 2.81
N THR A 172 8.17 14.07 3.02
CA THR A 172 9.07 13.09 3.61
C THR A 172 9.89 12.53 2.48
N GLU A 173 11.08 13.08 2.29
CA GLU A 173 12.10 12.48 1.43
C GLU A 173 12.21 10.99 1.75
N ASP A 174 12.29 10.14 0.72
CA ASP A 174 12.42 8.69 0.86
C ASP A 174 13.65 8.29 1.69
N ILE A 175 14.66 9.16 1.73
CA ILE A 175 15.88 9.04 2.54
C ILE A 175 16.14 10.34 3.29
N VAL A 176 15.74 10.41 4.56
CA VAL A 176 16.01 11.54 5.45
C VAL A 176 17.31 11.31 6.22
N LYS A 177 18.32 12.15 6.02
CA LYS A 177 19.52 12.14 6.87
C LYS A 177 19.18 12.67 8.27
N ILE A 178 19.33 11.83 9.29
CA ILE A 178 19.03 12.17 10.70
C ILE A 178 20.31 12.44 11.52
N ASP A 179 21.45 11.93 11.08
CA ASP A 179 22.78 12.17 11.66
C ASP A 179 23.87 11.92 10.61
N ASP A 180 25.14 12.20 10.92
CA ASP A 180 26.26 12.06 9.97
C ASP A 180 26.36 10.66 9.34
N ASN A 181 26.09 9.63 10.14
CA ASN A 181 26.11 8.22 9.76
C ASN A 181 24.73 7.55 9.93
N ALA A 182 23.63 8.32 9.98
CA ALA A 182 22.31 7.73 10.17
C ALA A 182 21.24 8.36 9.27
N TRP A 183 20.40 7.51 8.70
CA TRP A 183 19.32 7.85 7.79
C TRP A 183 18.03 7.16 8.22
N LEU A 184 16.90 7.81 8.02
CA LEU A 184 15.57 7.24 8.11
C LEU A 184 15.06 7.08 6.67
N CYS A 185 14.69 5.88 6.28
CA CYS A 185 14.28 5.58 4.91
C CYS A 185 12.87 4.99 4.87
N ASP A 186 12.13 5.29 3.80
CA ASP A 186 10.96 4.48 3.41
C ASP A 186 11.43 3.06 3.09
N ALA A 187 10.63 2.06 3.45
CA ALA A 187 10.99 0.67 3.19
C ALA A 187 10.89 0.29 1.70
N ARG A 188 10.20 1.08 0.88
CA ARG A 188 10.09 0.86 -0.56
C ARG A 188 11.23 1.48 -1.36
N THR A 189 12.07 2.30 -0.74
CA THR A 189 13.23 2.89 -1.41
C THR A 189 14.08 1.80 -2.06
N ASP A 190 14.43 2.03 -3.33
CA ASP A 190 15.26 1.13 -4.12
C ASP A 190 16.65 0.99 -3.48
N ILE A 191 17.18 -0.24 -3.48
CA ILE A 191 18.49 -0.53 -2.91
C ILE A 191 19.60 0.17 -3.68
N ASP A 192 19.47 0.35 -5.00
CA ASP A 192 20.43 1.09 -5.81
C ASP A 192 20.47 2.56 -5.40
N GLU A 193 19.32 3.17 -5.10
CA GLU A 193 19.27 4.54 -4.57
C GLU A 193 19.91 4.65 -3.19
N ILE A 194 19.66 3.68 -2.30
CA ILE A 194 20.31 3.61 -0.99
C ILE A 194 21.83 3.47 -1.14
N ASN A 195 22.30 2.61 -2.04
CA ASN A 195 23.73 2.39 -2.31
C ASN A 195 24.40 3.68 -2.81
N ASP A 196 23.78 4.36 -3.77
CA ASP A 196 24.27 5.62 -4.32
C ASP A 196 24.31 6.73 -3.24
N LYS A 197 23.28 6.81 -2.40
CA LYS A 197 23.15 7.89 -1.41
C LYS A 197 24.02 7.70 -0.17
N LEU A 198 24.14 6.46 0.32
CA LEU A 198 24.88 6.13 1.54
C LEU A 198 26.31 5.67 1.24
N GLU A 199 26.70 5.60 -0.04
CA GLU A 199 27.98 5.06 -0.52
C GLU A 199 28.21 3.65 0.06
N LEU A 200 27.30 2.74 -0.27
CA LEU A 200 27.29 1.34 0.14
C LEU A 200 27.33 0.41 -1.09
N GLU A 201 27.69 -0.85 -0.85
CA GLU A 201 27.69 -1.91 -1.87
C GLU A 201 26.80 -3.08 -1.42
N ILE A 202 25.53 -2.80 -1.14
CA ILE A 202 24.55 -3.85 -0.82
C ILE A 202 24.26 -4.64 -2.09
N GLU A 203 24.81 -5.84 -2.19
CA GLU A 203 24.50 -6.79 -3.28
C GLU A 203 23.29 -7.65 -2.90
N VAL A 204 22.24 -7.58 -3.72
CA VAL A 204 21.05 -8.42 -3.59
C VAL A 204 20.69 -9.07 -4.92
N ASN A 205 20.18 -10.31 -4.86
CA ASN A 205 19.59 -10.99 -6.01
C ASN A 205 18.08 -11.06 -5.80
N ASP A 206 17.30 -10.70 -6.82
CA ASP A 206 15.83 -10.79 -6.83
C ASP A 206 15.13 -9.97 -5.74
N ILE A 207 15.76 -8.91 -5.22
CA ILE A 207 15.20 -7.97 -4.24
C ILE A 207 15.47 -6.55 -4.71
N GLU A 208 14.43 -5.73 -4.77
CA GLU A 208 14.51 -4.36 -5.31
C GLU A 208 14.56 -3.31 -4.18
N THR A 209 13.84 -3.52 -3.08
CA THR A 209 13.64 -2.50 -2.04
C THR A 209 14.35 -2.80 -0.73
N ILE A 210 14.72 -1.76 0.03
CA ILE A 210 15.40 -1.91 1.34
C ILE A 210 14.55 -2.70 2.34
N GLY A 211 13.22 -2.56 2.28
CA GLY A 211 12.27 -3.34 3.07
C GLY A 211 12.31 -4.82 2.72
N GLY A 212 12.34 -5.14 1.43
CA GLY A 212 12.53 -6.52 0.95
C GLY A 212 13.85 -7.12 1.42
N TYR A 213 14.94 -6.35 1.38
CA TYR A 213 16.24 -6.77 1.87
C TYR A 213 16.21 -7.05 3.38
N VAL A 214 15.65 -6.14 4.18
CA VAL A 214 15.54 -6.32 5.63
C VAL A 214 14.66 -7.52 5.97
N PHE A 215 13.55 -7.69 5.26
CA PHE A 215 12.67 -8.85 5.44
C PHE A 215 13.42 -10.17 5.16
N ASN A 216 14.22 -10.21 4.10
CA ASN A 216 15.03 -11.38 3.76
C ASN A 216 16.10 -11.69 4.83
N LEU A 217 16.73 -10.65 5.40
CA LEU A 217 17.73 -10.81 6.46
C LEU A 217 17.13 -11.37 7.76
N ILE A 218 15.92 -10.94 8.13
CA ILE A 218 15.24 -11.41 9.35
C ILE A 218 14.75 -12.85 9.15
N GLY A 219 14.15 -13.13 8.00
CA GLY A 219 13.58 -14.45 7.68
C GLY A 219 12.36 -14.83 8.55
N ASP A 220 11.79 -13.86 9.27
CA ASP A 220 10.62 -13.99 10.15
C ASP A 220 9.78 -12.70 10.09
N ILE A 221 8.63 -12.69 10.75
CA ILE A 221 7.70 -11.54 10.78
C ILE A 221 8.39 -10.32 11.41
N PRO A 222 8.47 -9.17 10.70
CA PRO A 222 9.20 -8.00 11.16
C PRO A 222 8.55 -7.37 12.38
N VAL A 223 9.36 -7.03 13.39
CA VAL A 223 8.89 -6.36 14.60
C VAL A 223 9.45 -4.94 14.68
N LYS A 224 8.62 -3.98 15.09
CA LYS A 224 9.07 -2.61 15.35
C LYS A 224 10.17 -2.59 16.41
N PHE A 225 11.22 -1.82 16.14
CA PHE A 225 12.48 -1.70 16.90
C PHE A 225 13.39 -2.93 16.87
N GLU A 226 13.09 -3.91 16.03
CA GLU A 226 14.04 -4.97 15.73
C GLU A 226 15.28 -4.40 15.05
N LYS A 227 16.43 -4.94 15.45
CA LYS A 227 17.74 -4.47 15.03
C LYS A 227 18.49 -5.58 14.30
N ILE A 228 18.93 -5.26 13.09
CA ILE A 228 19.66 -6.16 12.21
C ILE A 228 21.06 -5.60 12.02
N GLU A 229 22.06 -6.45 12.09
CA GLU A 229 23.47 -6.08 11.99
C GLU A 229 24.07 -6.73 10.74
N THR A 230 24.62 -5.91 9.84
CA THR A 230 25.38 -6.34 8.67
C THR A 230 26.85 -5.92 8.81
N SER A 231 27.68 -6.19 7.80
CA SER A 231 29.07 -5.72 7.74
C SER A 231 29.18 -4.19 7.78
N GLU A 232 28.29 -3.49 7.08
CA GLU A 232 28.41 -2.04 6.83
C GLU A 232 27.34 -1.22 7.54
N LEU A 233 26.21 -1.85 7.90
CA LEU A 233 25.04 -1.20 8.48
C LEU A 233 24.57 -1.84 9.76
N THR A 234 24.08 -1.01 10.65
CA THR A 234 23.07 -1.34 11.64
C THR A 234 21.72 -0.87 11.12
N ILE A 235 20.76 -1.78 10.95
CA ILE A 235 19.42 -1.47 10.47
C ILE A 235 18.42 -1.62 11.63
N ILE A 236 17.51 -0.68 11.79
CA ILE A 236 16.47 -0.70 12.84
C ILE A 236 15.12 -0.49 12.18
N ILE A 237 14.18 -1.43 12.36
CA ILE A 237 12.81 -1.24 11.88
C ILE A 237 12.12 -0.17 12.74
N THR A 238 11.73 0.96 12.16
CA THR A 238 11.08 2.05 12.91
C THR A 238 9.56 2.02 12.81
N GLU A 239 9.03 1.42 11.74
CA GLU A 239 7.60 1.34 11.50
C GLU A 239 7.24 0.09 10.70
N VAL A 240 6.16 -0.57 11.12
CA VAL A 240 5.60 -1.78 10.51
C VAL A 240 4.09 -1.57 10.40
N ASP A 241 3.52 -2.00 9.29
CA ASP A 241 2.09 -2.04 9.01
C ASP A 241 1.71 -3.47 8.61
N GLY A 242 1.02 -4.18 9.49
CA GLY A 242 0.80 -5.63 9.37
C GLY A 242 2.12 -6.39 9.33
N HIS A 243 2.39 -7.08 8.23
CA HIS A 243 3.66 -7.78 7.96
C HIS A 243 4.62 -6.97 7.06
N LYS A 244 4.22 -5.77 6.62
CA LYS A 244 5.03 -4.90 5.76
C LYS A 244 5.85 -3.94 6.61
N ILE A 245 7.15 -3.86 6.34
CA ILE A 245 8.01 -2.82 6.89
C ILE A 245 7.64 -1.51 6.18
N LYS A 246 7.40 -0.43 6.92
CA LYS A 246 7.09 0.90 6.37
C LYS A 246 8.31 1.82 6.39
N ARG A 247 9.08 1.79 7.47
CA ARG A 247 10.28 2.61 7.61
C ARG A 247 11.40 1.88 8.33
N VAL A 248 12.62 2.16 7.90
CA VAL A 248 13.85 1.65 8.52
C VAL A 248 14.81 2.79 8.81
N LYS A 249 15.50 2.70 9.95
CA LYS A 249 16.65 3.52 10.25
C LYS A 249 17.92 2.76 9.89
N LEU A 250 18.71 3.31 8.98
CA LEU A 250 20.02 2.80 8.60
C LEU A 250 21.09 3.59 9.35
N VAL A 251 22.04 2.90 9.97
CA VAL A 251 23.19 3.50 10.64
C VAL A 251 24.46 2.89 10.07
N LYS A 252 25.26 3.69 9.35
CA LYS A 252 26.54 3.25 8.78
C LYS A 252 27.55 3.03 9.89
N LYS A 253 28.26 1.91 9.83
CA LYS A 253 29.33 1.58 10.75
C LYS A 253 30.60 2.30 10.31
N ASP A 254 31.30 2.91 11.26
CA ASP A 254 32.65 3.39 11.01
C ASP A 254 33.56 2.17 10.79
N VAL A 255 34.03 1.98 9.55
CA VAL A 255 35.05 0.98 9.19
C VAL A 255 36.44 1.60 9.31
#